data_AF-A0A418WU81-F1
#
_entry.id   AF-A0A418WU81-F1
#
_cell.length_a   1.000
_cell.length_b   1.000
_cell.length_c   1.000
_cell.angle_alpha   90.00
_cell.angle_beta   90.00
_cell.angle_gamma   90.00
#
_symmetry.space_group_name_H-M   'P 1'
#
loop_
_entity.id
_entity.type
_entity.pdbx_description
1 polymer ?
#
loop_
_entity_poly.entity_id
_entity_poly.type
_entity_poly.pdbx_seq_one_letter_code
_entity_poly.pdbx_strand_id
1 'polypeptide(L)'
;MSPDWYPKPETLPGVLKLVATLAGVDVALAFGERHGGQQKYIPEPDTIDRAHWLAQALGVKAARLFAAHHRGESMVIPSAKTERNAVSVRRLWADGKSINEIVAETHLSRGLVKRLTDGIVKGNGGPPIEDQAPHCPVCGHKHRARKPAAASSSQLCFGFIAQASGVIPSV
;
A
#
# COMPACT_ATOMS: atom_id res chain seq x y z
N MET A 1 -18.57 -4.38 6.95
CA MET A 1 -17.87 -5.19 7.97
C MET A 1 -16.40 -5.19 7.63
N SER A 2 -15.54 -4.77 8.56
CA SER A 2 -14.09 -4.85 8.37
C SER A 2 -13.66 -6.31 8.45
N PRO A 3 -12.73 -6.79 7.60
CA PRO A 3 -12.22 -8.16 7.67
C PRO A 3 -11.53 -8.45 9.00
N ASP A 4 -11.49 -9.72 9.42
CA ASP A 4 -10.87 -10.13 10.70
C ASP A 4 -9.39 -9.75 10.81
N TRP A 5 -8.69 -9.64 9.69
CA TRP A 5 -7.28 -9.24 9.63
C TRP A 5 -7.07 -7.72 9.73
N TYR A 6 -8.14 -6.92 9.70
CA TYR A 6 -8.07 -5.47 9.80
C TYR A 6 -7.66 -5.05 11.22
N PRO A 7 -6.75 -4.07 11.39
CA PRO A 7 -6.29 -3.67 12.71
C PRO A 7 -7.46 -3.15 13.55
N LYS A 8 -7.48 -3.57 14.81
CA LYS A 8 -8.44 -3.09 15.80
C LYS A 8 -7.91 -1.80 16.45
N PRO A 9 -8.77 -0.92 16.99
CA PRO A 9 -8.31 0.30 17.66
C PRO A 9 -7.28 0.03 18.77
N GLU A 10 -7.45 -1.08 19.49
CA GLU A 10 -6.60 -1.51 20.60
C GLU A 10 -5.19 -1.96 20.20
N THR A 11 -4.96 -2.33 18.94
CA THR A 11 -3.64 -2.75 18.45
C THR A 11 -2.77 -1.56 18.03
N LEU A 12 -3.36 -0.37 17.86
CA LEU A 12 -2.63 0.82 17.47
C LEU A 12 -1.85 1.43 18.65
N PRO A 13 -0.67 2.02 18.41
CA PRO A 13 0.14 2.57 19.48
C PRO A 13 -0.34 3.97 19.92
N GLY A 14 -0.37 4.17 21.25
CA GLY A 14 -0.49 5.47 21.91
C GLY A 14 -1.63 6.33 21.36
N VAL A 15 -1.27 7.47 20.78
CA VAL A 15 -2.22 8.48 20.32
C VAL A 15 -3.07 8.01 19.14
N LEU A 16 -2.57 7.10 18.30
CA LEU A 16 -3.35 6.54 17.21
C LEU A 16 -4.49 5.66 17.70
N LYS A 17 -4.34 4.99 18.86
CA LYS A 17 -5.44 4.26 19.51
C LYS A 17 -6.56 5.19 19.95
N LEU A 18 -6.22 6.35 20.52
CA LEU A 18 -7.22 7.35 20.90
C LEU A 18 -7.96 7.86 19.68
N VAL A 19 -7.23 8.24 18.62
CA VAL A 19 -7.82 8.68 17.36
C VAL A 19 -8.71 7.60 16.75
N ALA A 20 -8.27 6.33 16.75
CA ALA A 20 -9.06 5.23 16.21
C ALA A 20 -10.34 4.97 16.99
N THR A 21 -10.31 5.15 18.31
CA THR A 21 -11.50 5.06 19.17
C THR A 21 -12.49 6.19 18.87
N LEU A 22 -12.00 7.40 18.61
CA LEU A 22 -12.84 8.59 18.41
C LEU A 22 -13.40 8.73 16.98
N ALA A 23 -12.58 8.44 15.97
CA ALA A 23 -12.89 8.72 14.56
C ALA A 23 -12.81 7.49 13.65
N GLY A 24 -12.37 6.34 14.17
CA GLY A 24 -12.20 5.10 13.41
C GLY A 24 -10.75 4.85 12.97
N VAL A 25 -10.46 3.58 12.68
CA VAL A 25 -9.12 3.10 12.35
C VAL A 25 -8.59 3.69 11.04
N ASP A 26 -9.43 3.83 10.02
CA ASP A 26 -9.04 4.44 8.73
C ASP A 26 -8.54 5.88 8.92
N VAL A 27 -9.27 6.67 9.72
CA VAL A 27 -8.91 8.06 10.04
C VAL A 27 -7.61 8.11 10.83
N ALA A 28 -7.41 7.19 11.78
CA ALA A 28 -6.15 7.11 12.53
C ALA A 28 -4.95 6.79 11.64
N LEU A 29 -5.09 5.85 10.70
CA LEU A 29 -4.02 5.51 9.75
C LEU A 29 -3.69 6.70 8.84
N ALA A 30 -4.70 7.39 8.31
CA ALA A 30 -4.52 8.60 7.49
C ALA A 30 -3.88 9.75 8.30
N PHE A 31 -4.26 9.90 9.57
CA PHE A 31 -3.67 10.88 10.48
C PHE A 31 -2.18 10.63 10.70
N GLY A 32 -1.81 9.39 11.01
CA GLY A 32 -0.41 8.99 11.21
C GLY A 32 0.44 9.00 9.93
N GLU A 33 -0.19 8.91 8.75
CA GLU A 33 0.49 9.10 7.46
C GLU A 33 0.84 10.58 7.23
N ARG A 34 -0.13 11.49 7.44
CA ARG A 34 0.05 12.91 7.14
C ARG A 34 0.90 13.63 8.19
N HIS A 35 0.76 13.26 9.45
CA HIS A 35 1.37 13.97 10.59
C HIS A 35 2.36 13.13 11.40
N GLY A 36 2.58 11.87 11.03
CA GLY A 36 3.53 10.99 11.72
C GLY A 36 4.96 11.55 11.71
N GLY A 37 5.63 11.46 12.86
CA GLY A 37 6.99 11.97 13.09
C GLY A 37 7.06 13.47 13.35
N GLN A 38 5.96 14.21 13.24
CA GLN A 38 5.93 15.65 13.51
C GLN A 38 5.63 15.90 14.99
N GLN A 39 6.33 16.88 15.57
CA GLN A 39 5.96 17.46 16.85
C GLN A 39 4.87 18.52 16.62
N LYS A 40 3.73 18.37 17.27
CA LYS A 40 2.60 19.29 17.13
C LYS A 40 2.11 19.71 18.50
N TYR A 41 1.81 21.00 18.62
CA TYR A 41 1.12 21.54 19.79
C TYR A 41 -0.38 21.28 19.67
N ILE A 42 -0.99 20.83 20.77
CA ILE A 42 -2.42 20.59 20.86
C ILE A 42 -3.08 21.75 21.62
N PRO A 43 -3.87 22.59 20.93
CA PRO A 43 -4.48 23.76 21.54
C PRO A 43 -5.68 23.38 22.41
N GLU A 44 -6.29 24.36 23.08
CA GLU A 44 -7.50 24.15 23.86
C GLU A 44 -8.70 23.76 22.97
N PRO A 45 -9.61 22.89 23.44
CA PRO A 45 -10.72 22.39 22.63
C PRO A 45 -11.59 23.49 22.01
N ASP A 46 -11.84 24.57 22.75
CA ASP A 46 -12.73 25.65 22.31
C ASP A 46 -12.12 26.52 21.21
N THR A 47 -10.79 26.53 21.10
CA THR A 47 -10.05 27.26 20.06
C THR A 47 -10.00 26.53 18.72
N ILE A 48 -10.39 25.25 18.69
CA ILE A 48 -10.36 24.44 17.47
C ILE A 48 -11.57 24.78 16.60
N ASP A 49 -11.26 25.44 15.48
CA ASP A 49 -12.18 25.72 14.39
C ASP A 49 -12.09 24.66 13.27
N ARG A 50 -12.84 24.85 12.18
CA ARG A 50 -12.82 23.95 11.01
C ARG A 50 -11.54 24.06 10.19
N ALA A 51 -10.86 25.21 10.26
CA ALA A 51 -9.65 25.46 9.46
C ALA A 51 -8.40 24.84 10.12
N HIS A 52 -8.45 24.56 11.41
CA HIS A 52 -7.34 23.99 12.16
C HIS A 52 -6.93 22.61 11.63
N TRP A 53 -5.62 22.36 11.55
CA TRP A 53 -5.06 21.13 10.98
C TRP A 53 -5.62 19.85 11.64
N LEU A 54 -5.85 19.89 12.96
CA LEU A 54 -6.40 18.76 13.71
C LEU A 54 -7.86 18.48 13.32
N ALA A 55 -8.66 19.54 13.10
CA ALA A 55 -10.04 19.43 12.67
C ALA A 55 -10.15 19.00 11.21
N GLN A 56 -9.23 19.42 10.34
CA GLN A 56 -9.16 18.95 8.96
C GLN A 56 -8.81 17.45 8.88
N ALA A 57 -8.02 16.95 9.83
CA ALA A 57 -7.61 15.55 9.84
C ALA A 57 -8.63 14.61 10.50
N LEU A 58 -9.23 15.02 11.63
CA LEU A 58 -10.12 14.16 12.43
C LEU A 58 -11.60 14.54 12.35
N GLY A 59 -11.91 15.73 11.85
CA GLY A 59 -13.20 16.38 12.02
C GLY A 59 -13.29 17.17 13.33
N VAL A 60 -14.08 18.24 13.36
CA VAL A 60 -14.16 19.19 14.49
C VAL A 60 -14.51 18.50 15.81
N LYS A 61 -15.53 17.62 15.81
CA LYS A 61 -15.97 16.96 17.05
C LYS A 61 -14.89 16.05 17.63
N ALA A 62 -14.29 15.19 16.81
CA ALA A 62 -13.22 14.30 17.25
C ALA A 62 -11.96 15.08 17.64
N ALA A 63 -11.62 16.15 16.91
CA ALA A 63 -10.50 17.02 17.24
C ALA A 63 -10.65 17.70 18.61
N ARG A 64 -11.86 18.18 18.95
CA ARG A 64 -12.14 18.76 20.27
C ARG A 64 -12.05 17.73 21.39
N LEU A 65 -12.62 16.54 21.18
CA LEU A 65 -12.50 15.44 22.13
C LEU A 65 -11.04 15.04 22.32
N PHE A 66 -10.29 14.93 21.24
CA PHE A 66 -8.86 14.63 21.28
C PHE A 66 -8.09 15.69 22.08
N ALA A 67 -8.34 16.97 21.77
CA ALA A 67 -7.72 18.09 22.49
C ALA A 67 -8.11 18.13 23.97
N ALA A 68 -9.32 17.70 24.35
CA ALA A 68 -9.71 17.65 25.76
C ALA A 68 -8.80 16.74 26.59
N HIS A 69 -8.30 15.65 25.99
CA HIS A 69 -7.38 14.69 26.63
C HIS A 69 -5.94 15.21 26.68
N HIS A 70 -5.50 15.92 25.64
CA HIS A 70 -4.10 16.30 25.41
C HIS A 70 -3.90 17.83 25.33
N ARG A 71 -4.73 18.62 26.01
CA ARG A 71 -4.69 20.10 25.92
C ARG A 71 -3.39 20.65 26.49
N GLY A 72 -2.81 21.64 25.81
CA GLY A 72 -1.68 22.41 26.34
C GLY A 72 -0.33 21.70 26.27
N GLU A 73 -0.26 20.51 25.67
CA GLU A 73 0.99 19.78 25.46
C GLU A 73 1.43 19.77 23.99
N SER A 74 2.75 19.71 23.81
CA SER A 74 3.35 19.40 22.52
C SER A 74 3.74 17.93 22.50
N MET A 75 3.18 17.18 21.56
CA MET A 75 3.42 15.74 21.48
C MET A 75 3.95 15.34 20.10
N VAL A 76 4.76 14.28 20.08
CA VAL A 76 5.26 13.69 18.84
C VAL A 76 4.23 12.66 18.36
N ILE A 77 3.69 12.87 17.16
CA ILE A 77 2.71 11.96 16.59
C ILE A 77 3.44 10.71 16.08
N PRO A 78 3.11 9.49 16.55
CA PRO A 78 3.76 8.28 16.07
C PRO A 78 3.42 8.02 14.60
N SER A 79 4.38 7.48 13.85
CA SER A 79 4.15 7.12 12.45
C SER A 79 3.30 5.85 12.35
N ALA A 80 2.26 5.88 11.52
CA ALA A 80 1.43 4.72 11.21
C ALA A 80 2.04 3.79 10.14
N LYS A 81 3.32 3.97 9.77
CA LYS A 81 3.95 3.29 8.62
C LYS A 81 3.84 1.76 8.69
N THR A 82 4.13 1.17 9.85
CA THR A 82 4.10 -0.30 10.02
C THR A 82 2.69 -0.85 9.83
N GLU A 83 1.71 -0.25 10.50
CA GLU A 83 0.30 -0.68 10.42
C GLU A 83 -0.29 -0.44 9.04
N ARG A 84 0.02 0.70 8.41
CA ARG A 84 -0.40 1.01 7.03
C ARG A 84 0.19 0.01 6.04
N ASN A 85 1.47 -0.34 6.19
CA ASN A 85 2.10 -1.36 5.35
C ASN A 85 1.44 -2.72 5.53
N ALA A 86 1.11 -3.11 6.77
CA ALA A 86 0.38 -4.34 7.06
C ALA A 86 -1.00 -4.36 6.38
N VAL A 87 -1.78 -3.28 6.52
CA VAL A 87 -3.09 -3.14 5.88
C VAL A 87 -2.98 -3.19 4.37
N SER A 88 -2.02 -2.48 3.77
CA SER A 88 -1.82 -2.45 2.32
C SER A 88 -1.48 -3.85 1.78
N VAL A 89 -0.51 -4.54 2.39
CA VAL A 89 -0.13 -5.91 2.01
C VAL A 89 -1.30 -6.87 2.13
N ARG A 90 -2.07 -6.80 3.22
CA ARG A 90 -3.21 -7.68 3.46
C ARG A 90 -4.37 -7.41 2.50
N ARG A 91 -4.61 -6.15 2.12
CA ARG A 91 -5.56 -5.80 1.05
C ARG A 91 -5.15 -6.45 -0.27
N LEU A 92 -3.91 -6.26 -0.71
CA LEU A 92 -3.40 -6.85 -1.96
C LEU A 92 -3.42 -8.39 -1.93
N TRP A 93 -3.19 -8.99 -0.76
CA TRP A 93 -3.30 -10.44 -0.57
C TRP A 93 -4.75 -10.93 -0.62
N ALA A 94 -5.69 -10.16 -0.06
CA ALA A 94 -7.12 -10.41 -0.20
C ALA A 94 -7.58 -10.22 -1.66
N ASP A 95 -7.00 -9.29 -2.41
CA ASP A 95 -7.21 -9.17 -3.86
C ASP A 95 -6.52 -10.29 -4.67
N GLY A 96 -5.85 -11.20 -3.96
CA GLY A 96 -5.20 -12.40 -4.46
C GLY A 96 -3.98 -12.17 -5.36
N LYS A 97 -3.30 -11.03 -5.21
CA LYS A 97 -1.98 -10.82 -5.79
C LYS A 97 -0.95 -11.80 -5.23
N SER A 98 0.03 -12.16 -6.04
CA SER A 98 1.18 -12.96 -5.62
C SER A 98 2.15 -12.15 -4.76
N ILE A 99 2.98 -12.82 -3.98
CA ILE A 99 4.01 -12.15 -3.15
C ILE A 99 4.93 -11.27 -4.02
N ASN A 100 5.27 -11.70 -5.24
CA ASN A 100 6.14 -10.94 -6.13
C ASN A 100 5.50 -9.63 -6.59
N GLU A 101 4.22 -9.67 -6.94
CA GLU A 101 3.46 -8.47 -7.32
C GLU A 101 3.33 -7.51 -6.14
N ILE A 102 3.02 -8.03 -4.94
CA ILE A 102 2.95 -7.22 -3.72
C ILE A 102 4.30 -6.55 -3.43
N VAL A 103 5.42 -7.27 -3.56
CA VAL A 103 6.76 -6.71 -3.38
C VAL A 103 7.04 -5.62 -4.42
N ALA A 104 6.67 -5.84 -5.69
CA ALA A 104 6.88 -4.87 -6.76
C ALA A 104 6.08 -3.58 -6.53
N GLU A 105 4.86 -3.68 -6.01
CA GLU A 105 3.96 -2.56 -5.80
C GLU A 105 4.21 -1.81 -4.48
N THR A 106 4.51 -2.54 -3.39
CA THR A 106 4.72 -1.94 -2.07
C THR A 106 6.18 -1.60 -1.78
N HIS A 107 7.11 -2.09 -2.60
CA HIS A 107 8.56 -1.99 -2.42
C HIS A 107 9.05 -2.51 -1.05
N LEU A 108 8.28 -3.40 -0.42
CA LEU A 108 8.65 -4.05 0.84
C LEU A 108 9.50 -5.30 0.59
N SER A 109 10.32 -5.68 1.57
CA SER A 109 11.09 -6.91 1.45
C SER A 109 10.17 -8.13 1.40
N ARG A 110 10.55 -9.13 0.59
CA ARG A 110 9.80 -10.39 0.45
C ARG A 110 9.54 -11.06 1.81
N GLY A 111 10.52 -11.02 2.71
CA GLY A 111 10.40 -11.60 4.05
C GLY A 111 9.35 -10.89 4.91
N LEU A 112 9.25 -9.56 4.81
CA LEU A 112 8.22 -8.81 5.52
C LEU A 112 6.83 -9.12 4.97
N VAL A 113 6.67 -9.15 3.64
CA VAL A 113 5.40 -9.51 3.01
C VAL A 113 4.94 -10.90 3.47
N LYS A 114 5.83 -11.90 3.42
CA LYS A 114 5.52 -13.27 3.87
C LYS A 114 5.02 -13.29 5.32
N ARG A 115 5.68 -12.55 6.22
CA ARG A 115 5.28 -12.45 7.63
C ARG A 115 3.89 -11.81 7.80
N LEU A 116 3.59 -10.79 7.01
CA LEU A 116 2.32 -10.04 7.11
C LEU A 116 1.12 -10.82 6.55
N THR A 117 1.36 -11.73 5.61
CA THR A 117 0.35 -12.59 4.98
C THR A 117 0.21 -13.95 5.68
N ASP A 118 1.12 -14.30 6.58
CA ASP A 118 1.11 -15.59 7.27
C ASP A 118 -0.18 -15.78 8.07
N GLY A 119 -0.82 -16.95 7.92
CA GLY A 119 -2.10 -17.25 8.55
C GLY A 119 -3.35 -16.58 7.93
N ILE A 120 -3.22 -15.86 6.80
CA ILE A 120 -4.35 -15.20 6.13
C ILE A 120 -4.70 -15.95 4.84
N VAL A 121 -5.99 -16.30 4.67
CA VAL A 121 -6.49 -16.92 3.44
C VAL A 121 -6.40 -15.93 2.29
N LYS A 122 -5.82 -16.37 1.17
CA LYS A 122 -5.68 -15.57 -0.05
C LYS A 122 -7.06 -15.37 -0.68
N GLY A 123 -7.44 -14.13 -1.00
CA GLY A 123 -8.83 -13.84 -1.36
C GLY A 123 -9.22 -14.06 -2.83
N ASN A 124 -8.30 -14.53 -3.69
CA ASN A 124 -8.67 -15.14 -4.97
C ASN A 124 -8.85 -16.65 -4.81
N GLY A 125 -9.88 -17.03 -4.06
CA GLY A 125 -10.32 -18.41 -3.92
C GLY A 125 -11.04 -18.93 -5.17
N GLY A 126 -10.39 -18.88 -6.34
CA GLY A 126 -10.57 -20.02 -7.23
C GLY A 126 -10.04 -21.24 -6.47
N PRO A 127 -10.64 -22.46 -6.63
CA PRO A 127 -9.99 -23.65 -6.12
C PRO A 127 -8.51 -23.60 -6.52
N PRO A 128 -7.57 -24.16 -5.72
CA PRO A 128 -6.23 -24.39 -6.23
C PRO A 128 -6.43 -24.94 -7.63
N ILE A 129 -5.90 -24.27 -8.65
CA ILE A 129 -5.76 -24.94 -9.94
C ILE A 129 -4.88 -26.10 -9.52
N GLU A 130 -5.51 -27.26 -9.32
CA GLU A 130 -4.80 -28.46 -9.00
C GLU A 130 -3.69 -28.48 -10.02
N ASP A 131 -2.45 -28.64 -9.58
CA ASP A 131 -1.33 -28.92 -10.46
C ASP A 131 -1.66 -30.26 -11.16
N GLN A 132 -2.63 -30.26 -12.08
CA GLN A 132 -2.70 -31.12 -13.23
C GLN A 132 -1.47 -30.71 -14.02
N ALA A 133 -0.32 -31.18 -13.53
CA ALA A 133 0.96 -31.04 -14.19
C ALA A 133 0.67 -31.41 -15.64
N PRO A 134 0.76 -30.50 -16.62
CA PRO A 134 0.13 -30.68 -17.91
C PRO A 134 0.63 -31.98 -18.50
N HIS A 135 -0.19 -33.02 -18.40
CA HIS A 135 0.04 -34.25 -19.11
C HIS A 135 -0.23 -33.83 -20.55
N CYS A 136 0.73 -34.06 -21.44
CA CYS A 136 0.45 -33.80 -22.84
C CYS A 136 -0.79 -34.63 -23.24
N PRO A 137 -1.85 -34.01 -23.79
CA PRO A 137 -3.09 -34.71 -24.13
C PRO A 137 -2.88 -35.78 -25.22
N VAL A 138 -1.71 -35.77 -25.87
CA VAL A 138 -1.34 -36.72 -26.93
C VAL A 138 -0.56 -37.92 -26.38
N CYS A 139 0.28 -37.76 -25.36
CA CYS A 139 1.18 -38.83 -24.91
C CYS A 139 1.13 -39.15 -23.41
N GLY A 140 0.36 -38.42 -22.60
CA GLY A 140 0.18 -38.67 -21.17
C GLY A 140 1.42 -38.40 -20.29
N HIS A 141 2.58 -38.09 -20.88
CA HIS A 141 3.79 -37.80 -20.12
C HIS A 141 3.79 -36.38 -19.55
N LYS A 142 4.38 -36.23 -18.34
CA LYS A 142 4.70 -34.92 -17.75
C LYS A 142 5.87 -34.31 -18.51
N HIS A 143 5.60 -33.33 -19.35
CA HIS A 143 6.67 -32.49 -19.89
C HIS A 143 7.02 -31.42 -18.85
N ARG A 144 8.30 -31.34 -18.47
CA ARG A 144 8.78 -30.24 -17.64
C ARG A 144 8.52 -28.95 -18.41
N ALA A 145 7.69 -28.06 -17.87
CA ALA A 145 7.36 -26.79 -18.50
C ALA A 145 8.66 -26.10 -18.94
N ARG A 146 8.86 -25.96 -20.25
CA ARG A 146 9.99 -25.23 -20.79
C ARG A 146 9.80 -23.78 -20.31
N LYS A 147 10.71 -23.31 -19.46
CA LYS A 147 10.70 -21.93 -18.95
C LYS A 147 10.48 -21.01 -20.15
N PRO A 148 9.41 -20.19 -20.20
CA PRO A 148 9.23 -19.31 -21.36
C PRO A 148 10.50 -18.48 -21.47
N ALA A 149 11.14 -18.54 -22.64
CA ALA A 149 12.28 -17.71 -22.93
C ALA A 149 11.84 -16.27 -22.68
N ALA A 150 12.56 -15.58 -21.78
CA ALA A 150 12.34 -14.17 -21.54
C ALA A 150 12.30 -13.49 -22.92
N ALA A 151 11.19 -12.84 -23.23
CA ALA A 151 11.08 -12.03 -24.43
C ALA A 151 12.21 -11.00 -24.35
N SER A 152 13.24 -11.21 -25.16
CA SER A 152 14.36 -10.30 -25.28
C SER A 152 13.84 -9.02 -25.90
N SER A 153 13.65 -8.01 -25.06
CA SER A 153 13.58 -6.62 -25.49
C SER A 153 14.95 -6.25 -26.07
N SER A 154 15.17 -6.58 -27.33
CA SER A 154 16.34 -6.13 -28.09
C SER A 154 16.17 -4.64 -28.40
N GLN A 155 16.81 -3.82 -27.59
CA GLN A 155 17.35 -2.54 -28.03
C GLN A 155 18.37 -2.77 -29.14
N LEU A 156 18.20 -2.08 -30.27
CA LEU A 156 19.29 -1.48 -31.06
C LEU A 156 18.74 -0.13 -31.54
N CYS A 157 19.08 1.00 -30.92
CA CYS A 157 20.34 1.75 -31.03
C CYS A 157 20.72 2.15 -32.46
N PHE A 158 20.65 3.47 -32.70
CA PHE A 158 21.52 4.31 -33.54
C PHE A 158 21.77 3.93 -35.01
N GLY A 159 21.26 4.81 -35.90
CA GLY A 159 21.65 4.90 -37.31
C GLY A 159 21.67 6.35 -37.77
N PHE A 160 22.73 7.07 -37.37
CA PHE A 160 23.12 8.39 -37.87
C PHE A 160 23.78 8.21 -39.24
N ILE A 161 23.13 8.58 -40.35
CA ILE A 161 23.83 8.86 -41.63
C ILE A 161 23.22 10.11 -42.29
N ALA A 162 24.14 10.95 -42.75
CA ALA A 162 24.01 12.32 -43.20
C ALA A 162 23.54 12.49 -44.66
N GLN A 163 23.26 13.77 -44.95
CA GLN A 163 23.19 14.49 -46.24
C GLN A 163 23.55 13.74 -47.53
N ALA A 164 22.69 13.88 -48.54
CA ALA A 164 23.13 14.07 -49.92
C ALA A 164 22.13 14.96 -50.70
N SER A 165 22.70 15.97 -51.32
CA SER A 165 22.12 17.01 -52.17
C SER A 165 21.51 16.47 -53.49
N GLY A 166 20.54 17.20 -54.03
CA GLY A 166 20.07 17.07 -55.42
C GLY A 166 18.98 18.10 -55.69
N VAL A 167 19.32 19.31 -56.17
CA VAL A 167 19.40 19.73 -57.58
C VAL A 167 18.03 19.76 -58.29
N ILE A 168 17.65 20.98 -58.66
CA ILE A 168 16.52 21.48 -59.46
C ILE A 168 16.59 20.88 -60.90
N PRO A 169 15.49 20.75 -61.68
CA PRO A 169 15.06 21.84 -62.58
C PRO A 169 13.53 22.00 -62.77
N SER A 170 13.22 23.18 -63.31
CA SER A 170 11.95 23.84 -63.63
C SER A 170 10.97 23.12 -64.57
N VAL A 171 9.68 23.46 -64.45
CA VAL A 171 8.82 24.02 -65.53
C VAL A 171 7.87 25.04 -64.90
#